data_AF-A0A8S2G4F7-F1
#
_entry.id   AF-A0A8S2G4F7-F1
#
_cell.length_a   1.000
_cell.length_b   1.000
_cell.length_c   1.000
_cell.angle_alpha   90.00
_cell.angle_beta   90.00
_cell.angle_gamma   90.00
#
_symmetry.space_group_name_H-M   'P 1'
#
loop_
_entity.id
_entity.type
_entity.pdbx_description
1 polymer ?
#
loop_
_entity_poly.entity_id
_entity_poly.type
_entity_poly.pdbx_seq_one_letter_code
_entity_poly.pdbx_strand_id
1 'polypeptide(L)'
;MCDRPFTIENRSEILDITAFNYGDENVAEKVRDPQRTPMQWTADENAGFTLPSTKPYLPLSSNYINVNVEKQLCDERSHLKLYRQLVKLREQPPFYGGNYKVVLVNKDIFSFIRFINEQYP
;
A
#
# COMPACT_ATOMS: atom_id res chain seq x y z
N MET A 1 5.42 -2.01 -6.30
CA MET A 1 5.08 -2.42 -4.91
C MET A 1 4.84 -3.92 -4.81
N CYS A 2 4.37 -4.58 -5.87
CA CYS A 2 4.28 -6.05 -5.94
C CYS A 2 4.84 -6.54 -7.29
N ASP A 3 6.15 -6.39 -7.50
CA ASP A 3 6.78 -6.78 -8.78
C ASP A 3 7.47 -8.16 -8.68
N ARG A 4 7.35 -8.83 -7.53
CA ARG A 4 7.74 -10.23 -7.39
C ARG A 4 6.50 -11.09 -7.62
N PRO A 5 6.50 -12.05 -8.56
CA PRO A 5 5.58 -13.16 -8.44
C PRO A 5 5.91 -13.84 -7.11
N PHE A 6 5.03 -13.71 -6.12
CA PHE A 6 5.13 -14.48 -4.90
C PHE A 6 4.70 -15.89 -5.23
N THR A 7 5.67 -16.69 -5.67
CA THR A 7 5.48 -18.11 -5.92
C THR A 7 5.81 -18.81 -4.61
N ILE A 8 4.79 -19.31 -3.92
CA ILE A 8 4.99 -20.25 -2.81
C ILE A 8 5.40 -21.55 -3.49
N GLU A 9 6.69 -21.88 -3.47
CA GLU A 9 7.18 -23.11 -4.08
C GLU A 9 6.98 -24.30 -3.14
N ASN A 10 6.96 -24.04 -1.82
CA ASN A 10 6.82 -25.09 -0.81
C ASN A 10 5.88 -24.65 0.33
N ARG A 11 5.04 -25.58 0.81
CA ARG A 11 4.12 -25.37 1.94
C ARG A 11 4.85 -24.94 3.22
N SER A 12 6.11 -25.35 3.41
CA SER A 12 6.93 -24.94 4.56
C SER A 12 7.27 -23.45 4.60
N GLU A 13 7.05 -22.72 3.49
CA GLU A 13 7.29 -21.27 3.41
C GLU A 13 6.11 -20.44 3.93
N ILE A 14 4.96 -21.08 4.15
CA ILE A 14 3.75 -20.43 4.63
C ILE A 14 3.85 -20.23 6.13
N LEU A 15 3.87 -18.98 6.56
CA LEU A 15 3.81 -18.62 7.97
C LEU A 15 2.40 -18.17 8.38
N ASP A 16 1.52 -17.93 7.42
CA ASP A 16 0.09 -17.70 7.67
C ASP A 16 -0.61 -18.97 8.17
N ILE A 17 -0.82 -19.05 9.50
CA ILE A 17 -1.50 -20.16 10.17
C ILE A 17 -2.87 -20.46 9.55
N THR A 18 -3.62 -19.44 9.11
CA THR A 18 -4.93 -19.69 8.50
C THR A 18 -4.78 -20.44 7.20
N ALA A 19 -3.85 -20.03 6.34
CA ALA A 19 -3.63 -20.70 5.06
C ALA A 19 -3.00 -22.09 5.24
N PHE A 20 -2.14 -22.26 6.24
CA PHE A 20 -1.56 -23.56 6.58
C PHE A 20 -2.63 -24.63 6.88
N ASN A 21 -3.76 -24.22 7.50
CA ASN A 21 -4.85 -25.11 7.90
C ASN A 21 -5.88 -25.39 6.79
N TYR A 22 -5.88 -24.65 5.66
CA TYR A 22 -6.91 -24.76 4.62
C TYR A 22 -6.69 -25.87 3.57
N GLY A 23 -5.60 -26.65 3.68
CA GLY A 23 -5.23 -27.68 2.68
C GLY A 23 -4.53 -27.09 1.45
N ASP A 24 -4.11 -27.94 0.49
CA ASP A 24 -3.26 -27.53 -0.65
C ASP A 24 -4.01 -26.83 -1.80
N GLU A 25 -5.34 -26.74 -1.73
CA GLU A 25 -6.15 -26.10 -2.77
C GLU A 25 -6.19 -24.57 -2.64
N ASN A 26 -5.74 -23.88 -3.68
CA ASN A 26 -5.72 -22.41 -3.81
C ASN A 26 -4.97 -21.69 -2.69
N VAL A 27 -3.94 -22.32 -2.14
CA VAL A 27 -3.10 -21.76 -1.06
C VAL A 27 -2.52 -20.41 -1.45
N ALA A 28 -1.99 -20.26 -2.66
CA ALA A 28 -1.41 -19.00 -3.13
C ALA A 28 -2.44 -17.83 -3.15
N GLU A 29 -3.72 -18.12 -3.34
CA GLU A 29 -4.80 -17.11 -3.29
C GLU A 29 -5.26 -16.79 -1.87
N LYS A 30 -5.04 -17.71 -0.92
CA LYS A 30 -5.50 -17.61 0.46
C LYS A 30 -4.40 -17.14 1.43
N VAL A 31 -3.13 -17.24 1.05
CA VAL A 31 -1.99 -16.81 1.86
C VAL A 31 -1.87 -15.29 1.86
N ARG A 32 -1.75 -14.71 3.06
CA ARG A 32 -1.66 -13.26 3.27
C ARG A 32 -0.24 -12.75 3.50
N ASP A 33 0.74 -13.66 3.51
CA ASP A 33 2.15 -13.34 3.76
C ASP A 33 2.72 -12.27 2.81
N PRO A 34 2.37 -12.23 1.50
CA PRO A 34 2.83 -11.17 0.60
C PRO A 34 2.41 -9.77 1.01
N GLN A 35 1.24 -9.64 1.62
CA GLN A 35 0.69 -8.35 2.08
C GLN A 35 1.15 -8.00 3.49
N ARG A 36 1.92 -8.87 4.14
CA ARG A 36 2.41 -8.75 5.53
C ARG A 36 3.92 -8.72 5.62
N THR A 37 4.64 -8.58 4.50
CA THR A 37 6.09 -8.40 4.52
C THR A 37 6.45 -7.18 5.36
N PRO A 38 7.63 -7.18 6.03
CA PRO A 38 8.02 -6.05 6.87
C PRO A 38 8.06 -4.72 6.12
N MET A 39 7.86 -3.63 6.88
CA MET A 39 7.83 -2.27 6.33
C MET A 39 9.20 -1.87 5.76
N GLN A 40 9.18 -1.15 4.64
CA GLN A 40 10.39 -0.73 3.91
C GLN A 40 10.72 0.73 4.24
N TRP A 41 11.53 0.96 5.28
CA TRP A 41 11.88 2.29 5.77
C TRP A 41 13.02 2.94 4.99
N THR A 42 14.13 2.23 4.81
CA THR A 42 15.35 2.71 4.12
C THR A 42 15.83 1.71 3.07
N ALA A 43 16.91 2.06 2.36
CA ALA A 43 17.58 1.16 1.41
C ALA A 43 18.62 0.23 2.07
N ASP A 44 18.80 0.32 3.39
CA ASP A 44 19.76 -0.50 4.14
C ASP A 44 19.27 -1.96 4.31
N GLU A 45 20.13 -2.79 4.90
CA GLU A 45 19.78 -4.18 5.24
C GLU A 45 18.45 -4.27 5.99
N ASN A 46 17.67 -5.29 5.65
CA ASN A 46 16.31 -5.50 6.14
C ASN A 46 15.38 -4.28 5.94
N ALA A 47 15.67 -3.42 4.96
CA ALA A 47 14.94 -2.19 4.67
C ALA A 47 14.79 -1.26 5.89
N GLY A 48 15.73 -1.31 6.83
CA GLY A 48 15.67 -0.56 8.10
C GLY A 48 14.57 -1.03 9.06
N PHE A 49 13.94 -2.19 8.83
CA PHE A 49 12.88 -2.73 9.69
C PHE A 49 13.40 -3.32 11.01
N THR A 50 14.56 -3.98 10.96
CA THR A 50 15.20 -4.62 12.10
C THR A 50 16.72 -4.52 11.96
N LEU A 51 17.46 -4.93 12.99
CA LEU A 51 18.92 -4.92 12.97
C LEU A 51 19.45 -5.78 11.81
N PRO A 52 20.58 -5.42 11.19
CA PRO A 52 21.26 -6.22 10.16
C PRO A 52 21.46 -7.69 10.57
N SER A 53 21.80 -7.91 11.84
CA SER A 53 22.03 -9.25 12.41
C SER A 53 20.76 -10.06 12.69
N THR A 54 19.57 -9.48 12.52
CA THR A 54 18.29 -10.12 12.85
C THR A 54 17.54 -10.51 11.58
N LYS A 55 17.13 -11.78 11.47
CA LYS A 55 16.30 -12.23 10.36
C LYS A 55 14.85 -11.76 10.57
N PRO A 56 14.23 -11.03 9.62
CA PRO A 56 12.82 -10.65 9.73
C PRO A 56 11.91 -11.87 9.67
N TYR A 57 10.71 -11.75 10.25
CA TYR A 57 9.73 -12.84 10.32
C TYR A 57 9.16 -13.23 8.94
N LEU A 58 9.22 -12.33 7.95
CA LEU A 58 8.87 -12.61 6.55
C LEU A 58 9.92 -12.01 5.60
N PRO A 59 10.13 -12.60 4.41
CA PRO A 59 11.06 -12.08 3.43
C PRO A 59 10.62 -10.71 2.90
N LEU A 60 11.60 -9.88 2.57
CA LEU A 60 11.38 -8.57 1.95
C LEU A 60 11.37 -8.67 0.42
N SER A 61 10.65 -7.75 -0.22
CA SER A 61 10.73 -7.56 -1.67
C SER A 61 12.10 -7.00 -2.05
N SER A 62 12.78 -7.58 -3.05
CA SER A 62 14.08 -7.07 -3.53
C SER A 62 14.03 -5.61 -4.01
N ASN A 63 12.83 -5.09 -4.31
CA ASN A 63 12.63 -3.71 -4.74
C ASN A 63 12.66 -2.69 -3.58
N TYR A 64 12.85 -3.11 -2.32
CA TYR A 64 12.89 -2.18 -1.17
C TYR A 64 13.98 -1.11 -1.31
N ILE A 65 15.05 -1.38 -2.05
CA ILE A 65 16.14 -0.43 -2.33
C ILE A 65 15.61 0.78 -3.13
N ASN A 66 14.62 0.57 -4.00
CA ASN A 66 14.03 1.63 -4.81
C ASN A 66 12.68 2.13 -4.29
N VAL A 67 11.96 1.32 -3.54
CA VAL A 67 10.63 1.64 -3.02
C VAL A 67 10.66 1.58 -1.50
N ASN A 68 11.12 2.66 -0.86
CA ASN A 68 11.12 2.80 0.60
C ASN A 68 10.71 4.21 1.02
N VAL A 69 10.45 4.40 2.31
CA VAL A 69 9.98 5.67 2.87
C VAL A 69 11.01 6.78 2.69
N GLU A 70 12.27 6.52 3.03
CA GLU A 70 13.37 7.49 2.92
C GLU A 70 13.48 8.08 1.50
N LYS A 71 13.55 7.23 0.48
CA LYS A 71 13.62 7.65 -0.92
C LYS A 71 12.37 8.41 -1.34
N GLN A 72 11.19 7.97 -0.94
CA GLN A 72 9.94 8.65 -1.26
C GLN A 72 9.75 9.99 -0.53
N LEU A 73 10.38 10.19 0.63
CA LEU A 73 10.39 11.49 1.31
C LEU A 73 11.20 12.52 0.50
N CYS A 74 12.32 12.10 -0.08
CA CYS A 74 13.18 12.97 -0.89
C CYS A 74 12.58 13.25 -2.28
N ASP A 75 12.05 12.24 -2.96
CA ASP A 75 11.50 12.36 -4.32
C ASP A 75 10.27 13.28 -4.38
N GLU A 76 10.31 14.32 -5.21
CA GLU A 76 9.22 15.29 -5.43
C GLU A 76 7.95 14.67 -6.00
N ARG A 77 8.07 13.59 -6.79
CA ARG A 77 6.95 12.93 -7.46
C ARG A 77 6.73 11.52 -6.92
N SER A 78 6.65 11.39 -5.60
CA SER A 78 6.41 10.11 -4.92
C SER A 78 4.96 9.89 -4.50
N HIS A 79 4.59 8.61 -4.38
CA HIS A 79 3.28 8.20 -3.85
C HIS A 79 3.09 8.70 -2.41
N LEU A 80 4.15 8.66 -1.58
CA LEU A 80 4.09 9.17 -0.21
C LEU A 80 3.78 10.67 -0.15
N LYS A 81 4.37 11.49 -1.02
CA LYS A 81 4.06 12.93 -1.07
C LYS A 81 2.62 13.17 -1.50
N LEU A 82 2.15 12.47 -2.53
CA LEU A 82 0.75 12.53 -2.96
C LEU A 82 -0.20 12.14 -1.81
N TYR A 83 0.08 11.03 -1.12
CA TYR A 83 -0.73 10.57 0.00
C TYR A 83 -0.81 11.63 1.11
N ARG A 84 0.32 12.24 1.50
CA ARG A 84 0.36 13.31 2.51
C ARG A 84 -0.43 14.54 2.06
N GLN A 85 -0.39 14.90 0.79
CA GLN A 85 -1.20 15.99 0.22
C GLN A 85 -2.70 15.67 0.31
N LEU A 86 -3.10 14.43 0.00
CA LEU A 86 -4.50 13.99 0.08
C LEU A 86 -5.01 13.94 1.52
N VAL A 87 -4.19 13.52 2.49
CA VAL A 87 -4.55 13.56 3.91
C VAL A 87 -4.78 15.00 4.37
N LYS A 88 -3.91 15.95 3.99
CA LYS A 88 -4.14 17.38 4.27
C LYS A 88 -5.39 17.92 3.57
N LEU A 89 -5.66 17.50 2.34
CA LEU A 89 -6.88 17.87 1.63
C LEU A 89 -8.14 17.37 2.35
N ARG A 90 -8.08 16.18 2.96
CA ARG A 90 -9.19 15.59 3.72
C ARG A 90 -9.60 16.43 4.94
N GLU A 91 -8.69 17.22 5.50
CA GLU A 91 -8.96 18.13 6.62
C GLU A 91 -9.79 19.36 6.20
N GLN A 92 -9.91 19.63 4.89
CA GLN A 92 -10.69 20.76 4.39
C GLN A 92 -12.20 20.51 4.59
N PRO A 93 -12.99 21.51 4.98
CA PRO A 93 -14.41 21.32 5.31
C PRO A 93 -15.29 20.65 4.23
N PRO A 94 -15.13 20.88 2.91
CA PRO A 94 -15.88 20.13 1.91
C PRO A 94 -15.57 18.62 1.92
N PHE A 95 -14.34 18.25 2.30
CA PHE A 95 -13.89 16.86 2.38
C PHE A 95 -14.19 16.24 3.75
N TYR A 96 -14.17 17.06 4.81
CA TYR A 96 -14.52 16.72 6.18
C TYR A 96 -16.00 17.04 6.47
N GLY A 97 -16.89 16.08 6.18
CA GLY A 97 -18.33 16.19 6.48
C GLY A 97 -19.17 16.95 5.45
N GLY A 98 -18.56 17.52 4.40
CA GLY A 98 -19.29 18.10 3.27
C GLY A 98 -19.91 17.06 2.32
N ASN A 99 -20.88 17.52 1.54
CA ASN A 99 -21.61 16.75 0.52
C ASN A 99 -20.76 16.45 -0.72
N TYR A 100 -21.27 15.59 -1.60
CA TYR A 100 -20.67 15.33 -2.90
C TYR A 100 -21.73 15.21 -4.01
N LYS A 101 -21.35 15.56 -5.24
CA LYS A 101 -22.15 15.35 -6.44
C LYS A 101 -21.27 14.73 -7.53
N VAL A 102 -21.73 13.62 -8.11
CA VAL A 102 -21.08 13.00 -9.26
C VAL A 102 -21.38 13.82 -10.50
N VAL A 103 -20.35 14.08 -11.30
CA VAL A 103 -20.46 14.79 -12.58
C VAL A 103 -19.93 13.85 -13.66
N LEU A 104 -20.83 13.41 -14.54
CA LEU A 104 -20.42 12.55 -15.65
C LEU A 104 -19.84 13.43 -16.77
N VAL A 105 -18.60 13.18 -17.14
CA VAL A 105 -17.94 13.85 -18.26
C VAL A 105 -18.07 12.99 -19.51
N ASN A 106 -17.60 11.73 -19.44
CA ASN A 106 -17.71 10.72 -20.49
C ASN A 106 -17.60 9.31 -19.88
N LYS A 107 -17.48 8.27 -20.73
CA LYS A 107 -17.41 6.86 -20.31
C LYS A 107 -16.08 6.46 -19.66
N ASP A 108 -15.02 7.25 -19.88
CA ASP A 108 -13.65 6.95 -19.45
C ASP A 108 -13.24 7.76 -18.20
N ILE A 109 -13.93 8.86 -17.92
CA ILE A 109 -13.61 9.81 -16.85
C ILE A 109 -14.71 9.81 -15.79
N PHE A 110 -14.37 9.32 -14.61
CA PHE A 110 -15.17 9.50 -13.40
C PHE A 110 -14.79 10.81 -12.71
N SER A 111 -15.76 11.70 -12.48
CA SER A 111 -15.53 12.96 -11.78
C SER A 111 -16.62 13.27 -10.75
N PHE A 112 -16.26 14.03 -9.71
CA PHE A 112 -17.17 14.45 -8.66
C PHE A 112 -16.70 15.77 -8.02
N ILE A 113 -17.64 16.48 -7.42
CA ILE A 113 -17.40 17.75 -6.72
C ILE A 113 -17.75 17.56 -5.24
N ARG A 114 -16.97 18.16 -4.34
CA ARG A 114 -17.24 18.23 -2.89
C ARG A 114 -17.60 19.66 -2.50
N PHE A 115 -18.63 19.83 -1.68
CA PHE A 115 -19.13 21.15 -1.26
C PHE A 115 -19.81 21.10 0.10
N ILE A 116 -19.95 22.23 0.78
CA ILE A 116 -20.60 22.33 2.10
C ILE A 116 -22.05 22.82 1.94
N ASN A 117 -22.21 23.96 1.26
CA ASN A 117 -23.50 24.59 0.99
C ASN A 117 -23.84 24.45 -0.50
N GLU A 118 -25.12 24.36 -0.84
CA GLU A 118 -25.63 24.26 -2.23
C GLU A 118 -25.37 25.50 -3.12
N GLN A 119 -24.54 26.45 -2.69
CA GLN A 119 -24.13 27.55 -3.56
C GLN A 119 -22.98 27.10 -4.45
N TYR A 120 -23.36 26.62 -5.63
CA TYR A 120 -22.48 26.61 -6.79
C TYR A 120 -22.21 28.06 -7.23
N PRO A 121 -20.96 28.43 -7.56
CA PRO A 121 -20.73 29.55 -8.45
C PRO A 121 -21.26 29.25 -9.87
#